data_AF-A0A2V9G7Q8-F1
#
_entry.id   AF-A0A2V9G7Q8-F1
#
_cell.length_a   1.000
_cell.length_b   1.000
_cell.length_c   1.000
_cell.angle_alpha   90.00
_cell.angle_beta   90.00
_cell.angle_gamma   90.00
#
_symmetry.space_group_name_H-M   'P 1'
#
loop_
_entity.id
_entity.type
_entity.pdbx_description
1 polymer ?
#
loop_
_entity_poly.entity_id
_entity_poly.type
_entity_poly.pdbx_seq_one_letter_code
_entity_poly.pdbx_strand_id
1 'polypeptide(L)'
;LVVGAENWPFPIPLVNHHGSWYFDTGAGKDEIIFRRIGKNELSAIDALRELVAAQNQYFARPPANLSNQFAQKLVSDEGGHNGLYWFGASDEFDSPIDPLIAYARQNLPTDQVGEHIPFNGYMFRILTSQGPHAPGGAKNYIVDGKMTAGFAFVAYPVEYRSSGVMTLIVDQCGTIYEKDLGPETTKLAQAMTAYDPDSTWHKAE
;
A
#
# COMPACT_ATOMS: atom_id res chain seq x y z
N LEU A 1 -12.36 -23.58 20.43
CA LEU A 1 -13.47 -24.11 19.61
C LEU A 1 -13.03 -24.03 18.15
N VAL A 2 -13.13 -25.12 17.39
CA VAL A 2 -12.87 -25.13 15.95
C VAL A 2 -14.17 -25.38 15.20
N VAL A 3 -14.36 -24.72 14.06
CA VAL A 3 -15.62 -24.76 13.30
C VAL A 3 -15.33 -25.16 11.84
N GLY A 4 -16.20 -26.01 11.30
CA GLY A 4 -16.14 -26.43 9.90
C GLY A 4 -15.07 -27.48 9.59
N ALA A 5 -15.08 -27.96 8.35
CA ALA A 5 -14.20 -29.04 7.87
C ALA A 5 -12.71 -28.64 7.87
N GLU A 6 -12.43 -27.34 7.78
CA GLU A 6 -11.08 -26.78 7.81
C GLU A 6 -10.56 -26.47 9.23
N ASN A 7 -11.33 -26.83 10.26
CA ASN A 7 -10.97 -26.60 11.67
C ASN A 7 -10.62 -25.13 11.99
N TRP A 8 -11.41 -24.19 11.44
CA TRP A 8 -11.17 -22.76 11.66
C TRP A 8 -11.30 -22.40 13.15
N PRO A 9 -10.29 -21.74 13.75
CA PRO A 9 -10.37 -21.33 15.15
C PRO A 9 -11.44 -20.24 15.30
N PHE A 10 -12.47 -20.55 16.07
CA PHE A 10 -13.57 -19.62 16.34
C PHE A 10 -13.05 -18.40 17.11
N PRO A 11 -13.32 -17.16 16.64
CA PRO A 11 -12.67 -15.96 17.18
C PRO A 11 -13.18 -15.53 18.55
N ILE A 12 -14.32 -16.05 19.02
CA ILE A 12 -14.89 -15.68 20.32
C ILE A 12 -14.53 -16.77 21.33
N PRO A 13 -13.67 -16.48 22.32
CA PRO A 13 -13.22 -17.50 23.26
C PRO A 13 -14.35 -17.92 24.21
N LEU A 14 -14.39 -19.21 24.52
CA LEU A 14 -15.28 -19.80 25.52
C LEU A 14 -14.53 -19.86 26.85
N VAL A 15 -15.03 -19.16 27.87
CA VAL A 15 -14.38 -18.99 29.17
C VAL A 15 -15.25 -19.55 30.30
N ASN A 16 -14.62 -20.13 31.32
CA ASN A 16 -15.29 -20.59 32.52
C ASN A 16 -15.10 -19.57 33.64
N HIS A 17 -16.19 -19.08 34.21
CA HIS A 17 -16.15 -18.23 35.40
C HIS A 17 -17.11 -18.79 36.44
N HIS A 18 -16.57 -19.14 37.61
CA HIS A 18 -17.31 -19.75 38.72
C HIS A 18 -18.19 -20.95 38.29
N GLY A 19 -17.66 -21.83 37.44
CA GLY A 19 -18.35 -23.07 37.03
C GLY A 19 -19.39 -22.89 35.92
N SER A 20 -19.61 -21.66 35.45
CA SER A 20 -20.47 -21.38 34.28
C SER A 20 -19.62 -21.00 33.07
N TRP A 21 -19.96 -21.56 31.92
CA TRP A 21 -19.30 -21.26 30.65
C TRP A 21 -20.05 -20.16 29.90
N TYR A 22 -19.32 -19.19 29.36
CA TYR A 22 -19.87 -18.15 28.50
C TYR A 22 -18.85 -17.76 27.43
N PHE A 23 -19.35 -17.16 26.36
CA PHE A 23 -18.49 -16.56 25.34
C PHE A 23 -18.07 -15.15 25.76
N ASP A 24 -16.77 -14.88 25.75
CA ASP A 24 -16.26 -13.53 25.98
C ASP A 24 -16.38 -12.73 24.67
N THR A 25 -17.49 -12.01 24.55
CA THR A 25 -17.80 -11.20 23.36
C THR A 25 -16.92 -9.96 23.26
N GLY A 26 -16.31 -9.50 24.37
CA GLY A 26 -15.35 -8.40 24.35
C GLY A 26 -14.07 -8.83 23.64
N ALA A 27 -13.45 -9.92 24.11
CA ALA A 27 -12.28 -10.51 23.46
C ALA A 27 -12.57 -10.93 22.01
N GLY A 28 -13.77 -11.45 21.74
CA GLY A 28 -14.19 -11.82 20.39
C GLY A 28 -14.28 -10.64 19.42
N LYS A 29 -14.70 -9.45 19.88
CA LYS A 29 -14.74 -8.24 19.06
C LYS A 29 -13.32 -7.82 18.65
N ASP A 30 -12.39 -7.82 19.61
CA ASP A 30 -11.00 -7.42 19.37
C ASP A 30 -10.31 -8.39 18.39
N GLU A 31 -10.49 -9.70 18.57
CA GLU A 31 -9.96 -10.72 17.67
C GLU A 31 -10.44 -10.56 16.21
N ILE A 32 -11.72 -10.22 16.01
CA ILE A 32 -12.26 -9.97 14.65
C ILE A 32 -11.56 -8.77 14.00
N ILE A 33 -11.31 -7.71 14.78
CA ILE A 33 -10.60 -6.52 14.30
C ILE A 33 -9.14 -6.88 13.97
N PHE A 34 -8.44 -7.61 14.85
CA PHE A 34 -7.06 -8.02 14.62
C PHE A 34 -6.90 -8.88 13.36
N ARG A 35 -7.81 -9.83 13.12
CA ARG A 35 -7.79 -10.63 11.88
C ARG A 35 -8.00 -9.78 10.63
N ARG A 36 -8.89 -8.79 10.69
CA ARG A 36 -9.11 -7.86 9.57
C ARG A 36 -7.86 -7.04 9.30
N ILE A 37 -7.27 -6.45 10.34
CA ILE A 37 -6.04 -5.65 10.26
C ILE A 37 -4.91 -6.49 9.64
N GLY A 38 -4.65 -7.69 10.18
CA GLY A 38 -3.59 -8.55 9.66
C GLY A 38 -3.81 -8.95 8.20
N LYS A 39 -5.05 -9.26 7.79
CA LYS A 39 -5.37 -9.54 6.38
C LYS A 39 -5.14 -8.33 5.47
N ASN A 40 -5.52 -7.15 5.94
CA ASN A 40 -5.37 -5.91 5.18
C ASN A 40 -3.89 -5.56 4.99
N GLU A 41 -3.08 -5.69 6.05
CA GLU A 41 -1.63 -5.45 6.02
C GLU A 41 -0.91 -6.42 5.08
N LEU A 42 -1.25 -7.72 5.14
CA LEU A 42 -0.70 -8.71 4.19
C LEU A 42 -1.09 -8.39 2.75
N SER A 43 -2.34 -7.96 2.51
CA SER A 43 -2.79 -7.55 1.18
C SER A 43 -2.05 -6.31 0.68
N ALA A 44 -1.75 -5.35 1.56
CA ALA A 44 -1.00 -4.16 1.23
C ALA A 44 0.47 -4.49 0.90
N ILE A 45 1.08 -5.44 1.60
CA ILE A 45 2.42 -5.97 1.30
C ILE A 45 2.44 -6.58 -0.11
N ASP A 46 1.45 -7.39 -0.46
CA ASP A 46 1.37 -8.00 -1.80
C ASP A 46 1.14 -6.95 -2.90
N ALA A 47 0.28 -5.95 -2.66
CA ALA A 47 0.10 -4.83 -3.57
C ALA A 47 1.37 -3.99 -3.75
N LEU A 48 2.18 -3.80 -2.70
CA LEU A 48 3.48 -3.13 -2.83
C LEU A 48 4.46 -3.94 -3.70
N ARG A 49 4.47 -5.26 -3.58
CA ARG A 49 5.28 -6.13 -4.45
C ARG A 49 4.84 -6.02 -5.91
N GLU A 50 3.53 -5.98 -6.16
CA GLU A 50 2.95 -5.76 -7.48
C GLU A 50 3.34 -4.40 -8.06
N LEU A 51 3.26 -3.33 -7.25
CA LEU A 51 3.66 -1.97 -7.65
C LEU A 51 5.15 -1.88 -8.02
N VAL A 52 6.03 -2.56 -7.27
CA VAL A 52 7.46 -2.66 -7.59
C VAL A 52 7.65 -3.40 -8.93
N ALA A 53 6.95 -4.51 -9.14
CA ALA A 53 7.00 -5.25 -10.41
C ALA A 53 6.49 -4.41 -11.59
N ALA A 54 5.40 -3.67 -11.40
CA ALA A 54 4.80 -2.79 -12.38
C ALA A 54 5.73 -1.64 -12.81
N GLN A 55 6.45 -1.03 -11.85
CA GLN A 55 7.47 -0.02 -12.18
C GLN A 55 8.61 -0.60 -13.02
N ASN A 56 9.07 -1.82 -12.69
CA ASN A 56 10.10 -2.51 -13.47
C ASN A 56 9.60 -2.85 -14.88
N GLN A 57 8.35 -3.30 -15.03
CA GLN A 57 7.73 -3.54 -16.33
C GLN A 57 7.62 -2.25 -17.15
N TYR A 58 7.12 -1.17 -16.54
CA TYR A 58 6.96 0.13 -17.19
C TYR A 58 8.31 0.70 -17.67
N PHE A 59 9.37 0.56 -16.85
CA PHE A 59 10.72 0.96 -17.23
C PHE A 59 11.30 0.09 -18.36
N ALA A 60 11.07 -1.23 -18.33
CA ALA A 60 11.61 -2.17 -19.32
C ALA A 60 10.88 -2.13 -20.67
N ARG A 61 9.58 -1.80 -20.64
CA ARG A 61 8.70 -1.71 -21.81
C ARG A 61 7.94 -0.38 -21.78
N PRO A 62 8.65 0.74 -21.97
CA PRO A 62 7.98 2.03 -21.95
C PRO A 62 6.98 2.11 -23.11
N PRO A 63 5.82 2.76 -22.90
CA PRO A 63 4.86 3.08 -23.95
C PRO A 63 5.54 3.78 -25.14
N ALA A 64 4.97 3.61 -26.33
CA ALA A 64 5.52 4.19 -27.56
C ALA A 64 5.78 5.70 -27.38
N ASN A 65 6.98 6.17 -27.74
CA ASN A 65 7.47 7.55 -27.61
C ASN A 65 7.94 7.99 -26.21
N LEU A 66 7.97 7.10 -25.21
CA LEU A 66 8.62 7.37 -23.93
C LEU A 66 10.01 6.70 -23.87
N SER A 67 10.99 7.44 -23.34
CA SER A 67 12.29 6.84 -22.96
C SER A 67 12.12 6.03 -21.67
N ASN A 68 12.98 5.03 -21.45
CA ASN A 68 13.01 4.26 -20.21
C ASN A 68 13.04 5.18 -18.98
N GLN A 69 11.97 5.11 -18.19
CA GLN A 69 11.76 5.86 -16.96
C GLN A 69 10.72 5.13 -16.13
N PHE A 70 10.68 5.41 -14.84
CA PHE A 70 9.62 4.98 -13.93
C PHE A 70 8.39 5.89 -14.06
N ALA A 71 7.22 5.34 -13.79
CA ALA A 71 5.97 6.08 -13.77
C ALA A 71 5.92 7.01 -12.56
N GLN A 72 5.48 8.26 -12.76
CA GLN A 72 5.33 9.24 -11.67
C GLN A 72 3.93 9.26 -11.07
N LYS A 73 2.99 8.53 -11.67
CA LYS A 73 1.59 8.45 -11.26
C LYS A 73 1.13 7.00 -11.18
N LEU A 74 0.18 6.74 -10.29
CA LEU A 74 -0.53 5.45 -10.27
C LEU A 74 -1.52 5.37 -11.43
N VAL A 75 -2.30 6.42 -11.64
CA VAL A 75 -3.25 6.54 -12.76
C VAL A 75 -2.71 7.56 -13.76
N SER A 76 -2.68 7.20 -15.03
CA SER A 76 -2.35 8.10 -16.13
C SER A 76 -3.36 9.24 -16.27
N ASP A 77 -2.96 10.30 -16.97
CA ASP A 77 -3.92 11.21 -17.56
C ASP A 77 -4.77 10.45 -18.61
N GLU A 78 -6.02 10.87 -18.81
CA GLU A 78 -6.98 10.19 -19.70
C GLU A 78 -6.39 9.95 -21.10
N GLY A 79 -6.45 8.70 -21.56
CA GLY A 79 -5.94 8.28 -22.86
C GLY A 79 -4.41 8.20 -22.96
N GLY A 80 -3.68 8.44 -21.87
CA GLY A 80 -2.23 8.45 -21.82
C GLY A 80 -1.63 7.28 -21.06
N HIS A 81 -0.29 7.20 -21.13
CA HIS A 81 0.50 6.13 -20.51
C HIS A 81 1.55 6.69 -19.54
N ASN A 82 1.30 7.83 -18.88
CA ASN A 82 2.25 8.46 -17.95
C ASN A 82 2.09 8.00 -16.49
N GLY A 83 1.24 7.02 -16.24
CA GLY A 83 1.08 6.29 -14.98
C GLY A 83 1.15 4.77 -15.16
N LEU A 84 0.94 4.04 -14.06
CA LEU A 84 0.91 2.57 -14.03
C LEU A 84 -0.43 1.98 -14.48
N TYR A 85 -1.50 2.76 -14.50
CA TYR A 85 -2.82 2.39 -15.02
C TYR A 85 -3.29 3.39 -16.07
N TRP A 86 -3.66 2.89 -17.25
CA TRP A 86 -3.87 3.68 -18.47
C TRP A 86 -5.36 3.95 -18.74
N PHE A 87 -6.00 4.63 -17.78
CA PHE A 87 -7.41 4.99 -17.84
C PHE A 87 -7.79 5.68 -19.17
N GLY A 88 -8.81 5.15 -19.85
CA GLY A 88 -9.34 5.73 -21.08
C GLY A 88 -8.44 5.54 -22.31
N ALA A 89 -7.33 4.81 -22.19
CA ALA A 89 -6.51 4.43 -23.35
C ALA A 89 -7.12 3.22 -24.07
N SER A 90 -6.82 3.06 -25.37
CA SER A 90 -7.34 1.94 -26.17
C SER A 90 -6.85 0.58 -25.68
N ASP A 91 -5.70 0.56 -25.03
CA ASP A 91 -4.99 -0.58 -24.46
C ASP A 91 -5.01 -0.56 -22.92
N GLU A 92 -6.05 0.01 -22.31
CA GLU A 92 -6.21 0.10 -20.85
C GLU A 92 -6.03 -1.26 -20.14
N PHE A 93 -6.50 -2.36 -20.74
CA PHE A 93 -6.36 -3.72 -20.18
C PHE A 93 -4.92 -4.25 -20.15
N ASP A 94 -4.00 -3.61 -20.89
CA ASP A 94 -2.57 -3.92 -20.87
C ASP A 94 -1.80 -3.13 -19.79
N SER A 95 -2.53 -2.37 -18.96
CA SER A 95 -1.97 -1.58 -17.85
C SER A 95 -1.09 -2.44 -16.92
N PRO A 96 0.06 -1.91 -16.46
CA PRO A 96 0.92 -2.58 -15.48
C PRO A 96 0.29 -2.95 -14.13
N ILE A 97 -0.79 -2.28 -13.69
CA ILE A 97 -1.49 -2.59 -12.43
C ILE A 97 -3.01 -2.67 -12.61
N ASP A 98 -3.67 -3.39 -11.71
CA ASP A 98 -5.13 -3.46 -11.61
C ASP A 98 -5.76 -2.13 -11.11
N PRO A 99 -6.95 -1.74 -11.62
CA PRO A 99 -7.65 -0.54 -11.17
C PRO A 99 -7.89 -0.47 -9.65
N LEU A 100 -8.07 -1.60 -8.95
CA LEU A 100 -8.29 -1.62 -7.51
C LEU A 100 -7.12 -1.01 -6.73
N ILE A 101 -5.87 -1.24 -7.18
CA ILE A 101 -4.68 -0.62 -6.60
C ILE A 101 -4.52 0.81 -7.10
N ALA A 102 -4.79 1.05 -8.40
CA ALA A 102 -4.62 2.35 -9.03
C ALA A 102 -5.49 3.45 -8.38
N TYR A 103 -6.73 3.11 -8.01
CA TYR A 103 -7.68 4.03 -7.38
C TYR A 103 -7.53 4.13 -5.86
N ALA A 104 -6.77 3.24 -5.23
CA ALA A 104 -6.40 3.32 -3.81
C ALA A 104 -5.31 4.37 -3.58
N ARG A 105 -5.58 5.62 -3.94
CA ARG A 105 -4.64 6.75 -3.89
C ARG A 105 -5.29 8.02 -3.36
N GLN A 106 -4.44 8.97 -3.00
CA GLN A 106 -4.87 10.33 -2.64
C GLN A 106 -5.23 11.16 -3.89
N ASN A 107 -6.03 12.21 -3.65
CA ASN A 107 -6.41 13.26 -4.60
C ASN A 107 -6.93 12.70 -5.94
N LEU A 108 -8.09 12.06 -5.90
CA LEU A 108 -8.87 11.81 -7.12
C LEU A 108 -9.39 13.17 -7.65
N PRO A 109 -9.34 13.43 -8.96
CA PRO A 109 -10.05 14.56 -9.56
C PRO A 109 -11.52 14.52 -9.14
N THR A 110 -12.08 15.64 -8.67
CA THR A 110 -13.45 15.77 -8.11
C THR A 110 -14.58 15.34 -9.06
N ASP A 111 -14.26 15.21 -10.33
CA ASP A 111 -15.11 14.79 -11.46
C ASP A 111 -15.09 13.28 -11.72
N GLN A 112 -14.18 12.52 -11.09
CA GLN A 112 -14.25 11.06 -11.04
C GLN A 112 -15.11 10.64 -9.85
N VAL A 113 -16.36 10.27 -10.13
CA VAL A 113 -17.29 9.72 -9.13
C VAL A 113 -16.75 8.37 -8.65
N GLY A 114 -16.13 8.41 -7.48
CA GLY A 114 -15.72 7.26 -6.69
C GLY A 114 -15.06 7.81 -5.43
N GLU A 115 -15.72 7.71 -4.28
CA GLU A 115 -15.06 7.95 -2.99
C GLU A 115 -13.73 7.19 -2.97
N HIS A 116 -12.65 7.78 -2.45
CA HIS A 116 -11.35 7.12 -2.33
C HIS A 116 -11.53 5.66 -1.91
N ILE A 117 -11.39 4.69 -2.84
CA ILE A 117 -11.66 3.29 -2.54
C ILE A 117 -10.36 2.70 -2.02
N PRO A 118 -10.18 2.52 -0.70
CA PRO A 118 -8.98 1.88 -0.20
C PRO A 118 -8.91 0.44 -0.71
N PHE A 119 -7.72 0.02 -1.11
CA PHE A 119 -7.45 -1.37 -1.39
C PHE A 119 -7.35 -2.10 -0.05
N ASN A 120 -8.39 -2.86 0.32
CA ASN A 120 -8.46 -3.54 1.60
C ASN A 120 -8.10 -2.63 2.80
N GLY A 121 -8.60 -1.39 2.82
CA GLY A 121 -8.30 -0.45 3.92
C GLY A 121 -6.96 0.30 3.82
N TYR A 122 -6.22 0.14 2.74
CA TYR A 122 -4.94 0.82 2.49
C TYR A 122 -4.97 1.77 1.29
N MET A 123 -4.15 2.80 1.38
CA MET A 123 -3.88 3.77 0.31
C MET A 123 -2.40 3.74 -0.04
N PHE A 124 -2.09 3.97 -1.32
CA PHE A 124 -0.74 3.95 -1.85
C PHE A 124 -0.36 5.32 -2.44
N ARG A 125 0.95 5.60 -2.41
CA ARG A 125 1.51 6.78 -3.04
C ARG A 125 2.95 6.54 -3.48
N ILE A 126 3.30 7.15 -4.61
CA ILE A 126 4.68 7.18 -5.11
C ILE A 126 5.46 8.27 -4.35
N LEU A 127 6.65 7.92 -3.90
CA LEU A 127 7.65 8.83 -3.36
C LEU A 127 8.73 9.05 -4.43
N THR A 128 9.04 10.31 -4.70
CA THR A 128 9.93 10.73 -5.78
C THR A 128 11.34 11.09 -5.29
N SER A 129 11.66 10.77 -4.04
CA SER A 129 12.99 10.98 -3.47
C SER A 129 13.28 9.99 -2.34
N GLN A 130 14.55 9.93 -1.93
CA GLN A 130 14.99 9.24 -0.72
C GLN A 130 15.77 10.18 0.20
N GLY A 131 15.70 9.88 1.49
CA GLY A 131 16.39 10.57 2.56
C GLY A 131 17.78 9.98 2.90
N PRO A 132 18.46 10.54 3.90
CA PRO A 132 19.82 10.16 4.26
C PRO A 132 19.96 8.75 4.85
N HIS A 133 18.88 8.16 5.39
CA HIS A 133 18.92 6.81 5.98
C HIS A 133 18.73 5.71 4.92
N ALA A 134 18.32 6.06 3.70
CA ALA A 134 18.20 5.11 2.61
C ALA A 134 19.57 4.68 2.06
N PRO A 135 19.72 3.43 1.58
CA PRO A 135 20.90 3.02 0.83
C PRO A 135 21.16 3.96 -0.36
N GLY A 136 22.39 4.50 -0.44
CA GLY A 136 22.75 5.50 -1.47
C GLY A 136 22.50 6.97 -1.07
N GLY A 137 22.01 7.23 0.16
CA GLY A 137 21.87 8.57 0.73
C GLY A 137 20.77 9.41 0.09
N ALA A 138 20.68 10.68 0.51
CA ALA A 138 19.61 11.57 0.06
C ALA A 138 19.74 11.92 -1.43
N LYS A 139 18.68 11.70 -2.21
CA LYS A 139 18.61 12.09 -3.63
C LYS A 139 17.18 12.21 -4.14
N ASN A 140 17.01 13.02 -5.19
CA ASN A 140 15.78 13.08 -5.96
C ASN A 140 15.81 12.00 -7.06
N TYR A 141 14.68 11.34 -7.31
CA TYR A 141 14.55 10.34 -8.36
C TYR A 141 14.26 10.93 -9.73
N ILE A 142 13.79 12.19 -9.77
CA ILE A 142 13.48 12.92 -10.99
C ILE A 142 14.73 13.68 -11.47
N VAL A 143 15.17 13.37 -12.68
CA VAL A 143 16.28 14.02 -13.40
C VAL A 143 15.74 14.49 -14.75
N ASP A 144 15.91 15.78 -15.06
CA ASP A 144 15.39 16.40 -16.30
C ASP A 144 13.90 16.14 -16.55
N GLY A 145 13.09 16.14 -15.48
CA GLY A 145 11.64 15.89 -15.54
C GLY A 145 11.24 14.42 -15.69
N LYS A 146 12.20 13.50 -15.76
CA LYS A 146 11.97 12.04 -15.90
C LYS A 146 12.38 11.31 -14.63
N MET A 147 11.59 10.33 -14.19
CA MET A 147 11.94 9.54 -13.01
C MET A 147 12.88 8.40 -13.42
N THR A 148 14.19 8.60 -13.33
CA THR A 148 15.21 7.66 -13.82
C THR A 148 16.15 7.19 -12.72
N ALA A 149 16.25 7.92 -11.60
CA ALA A 149 17.22 7.64 -10.55
C ALA A 149 16.68 6.77 -9.39
N GLY A 150 15.45 6.27 -9.52
CA GLY A 150 14.81 5.32 -8.62
C GLY A 150 13.30 5.56 -8.50
N PHE A 151 12.67 4.84 -7.59
CA PHE A 151 11.30 5.09 -7.14
C PHE A 151 11.14 4.51 -5.73
N ALA A 152 10.12 4.96 -5.02
CA ALA A 152 9.66 4.30 -3.81
C ALA A 152 8.14 4.46 -3.67
N PHE A 153 7.56 3.65 -2.80
CA PHE A 153 6.14 3.71 -2.44
C PHE A 153 5.98 3.81 -0.93
N VAL A 154 4.88 4.43 -0.52
CA VAL A 154 4.32 4.31 0.82
C VAL A 154 2.90 3.76 0.73
N ALA A 155 2.58 2.80 1.59
CA ALA A 155 1.24 2.31 1.83
C ALA A 155 0.84 2.60 3.28
N TYR A 156 -0.39 3.05 3.53
CA TYR A 156 -0.84 3.37 4.88
C TYR A 156 -2.34 3.10 5.05
N PRO A 157 -2.78 2.75 6.27
CA PRO A 157 -4.19 2.53 6.54
C PRO A 157 -5.00 3.83 6.50
N VAL A 158 -6.22 3.75 5.98
CA VAL A 158 -7.18 4.87 6.03
C VAL A 158 -7.67 5.17 7.44
N GLU A 159 -7.76 4.16 8.29
CA GLU A 159 -8.19 4.29 9.68
C GLU A 159 -7.27 3.49 10.62
N TYR A 160 -6.55 4.21 11.47
CA TYR A 160 -5.64 3.61 12.45
C TYR A 160 -6.37 2.67 13.41
N ARG A 161 -5.86 1.44 13.58
CA ARG A 161 -6.43 0.35 14.40
C ARG A 161 -7.85 -0.09 14.00
N SER A 162 -8.28 0.25 12.79
CA SER A 162 -9.56 -0.19 12.21
C SER A 162 -9.31 -0.87 10.86
N SER A 163 -8.64 -0.17 9.95
CA SER A 163 -8.27 -0.70 8.64
C SER A 163 -6.85 -1.27 8.61
N GLY A 164 -5.96 -0.76 9.47
CA GLY A 164 -4.60 -1.26 9.67
C GLY A 164 -3.86 -0.48 10.76
N VAL A 165 -2.64 -0.92 11.09
CA VAL A 165 -1.76 -0.26 12.06
C VAL A 165 -0.48 0.21 11.37
N MET A 166 0.12 -0.65 10.57
CA MET A 166 1.43 -0.40 9.99
C MET A 166 1.36 0.53 8.78
N THR A 167 2.25 1.52 8.76
CA THR A 167 2.67 2.21 7.54
C THR A 167 3.81 1.43 6.92
N LEU A 168 3.72 1.18 5.61
CA LEU A 168 4.67 0.37 4.86
C LEU A 168 5.40 1.25 3.84
N ILE A 169 6.70 1.03 3.66
CA ILE A 169 7.49 1.69 2.62
C ILE A 169 8.35 0.66 1.87
N VAL A 170 8.58 0.91 0.59
CA VAL A 170 9.42 0.05 -0.26
C VAL A 170 10.08 0.91 -1.34
N ASP A 171 11.33 0.59 -1.67
CA ASP A 171 12.05 1.19 -2.80
C ASP A 171 12.22 0.18 -3.95
N GLN A 172 12.97 0.58 -4.97
CA GLN A 172 13.30 -0.27 -6.12
C GLN A 172 13.99 -1.60 -5.75
N CYS A 173 14.59 -1.74 -4.57
CA CYS A 173 15.20 -3.00 -4.12
C CYS A 173 14.15 -4.01 -3.62
N GLY A 174 12.90 -3.58 -3.43
CA GLY A 174 11.77 -4.45 -3.09
C GLY A 174 11.74 -4.90 -1.63
N THR A 175 12.62 -4.40 -0.77
CA THR A 175 12.55 -4.67 0.68
C THR A 175 11.49 -3.77 1.30
N ILE A 176 10.45 -4.38 1.86
CA ILE A 176 9.37 -3.67 2.53
C ILE A 176 9.75 -3.44 3.99
N TYR A 177 9.62 -2.20 4.43
CA TYR A 177 9.74 -1.79 5.82
C TYR A 177 8.39 -1.35 6.36
N GLU A 178 8.17 -1.54 7.66
CA GLU A 178 6.97 -1.17 8.38
C GLU A 178 7.28 -0.34 9.63
N LYS A 179 6.33 0.54 9.98
CA LYS A 179 6.35 1.34 11.19
C LYS A 179 4.94 1.73 11.62
N ASP A 180 4.64 1.58 12.92
CA ASP A 180 3.45 2.18 13.53
C ASP A 180 3.69 3.69 13.73
N LEU A 181 2.98 4.52 12.97
CA LEU A 181 3.02 5.99 13.09
C LEU A 181 1.96 6.54 14.06
N GLY A 182 1.19 5.66 14.70
CA GLY A 182 0.17 6.00 15.67
C GLY A 182 -1.10 6.60 15.05
N PRO A 183 -1.93 7.27 15.86
CA PRO A 183 -3.20 7.87 15.42
C PRO A 183 -3.07 8.88 14.27
N GLU A 184 -1.89 9.49 14.08
CA GLU A 184 -1.64 10.46 13.02
C GLU A 184 -1.14 9.80 11.71
N THR A 185 -1.18 8.46 11.61
CA THR A 185 -0.67 7.69 10.45
C THR A 185 -1.08 8.28 9.11
N THR A 186 -2.37 8.51 8.90
CA THR A 186 -2.90 9.04 7.63
C THR A 186 -2.25 10.38 7.27
N LYS A 187 -2.18 11.31 8.23
CA LYS A 187 -1.63 12.66 8.03
C LYS A 187 -0.11 12.62 7.80
N LEU A 188 0.61 11.84 8.60
CA LEU A 188 2.06 11.69 8.47
C LEU A 188 2.43 11.04 7.14
N ALA A 189 1.77 9.95 6.77
CA ALA A 189 1.99 9.24 5.52
C ALA A 189 1.58 10.08 4.29
N GLN A 190 0.56 10.94 4.41
CA GLN A 190 0.21 11.94 3.39
C GLN A 190 1.32 12.98 3.18
N ALA A 191 1.96 13.42 4.25
CA ALA A 191 3.01 14.44 4.21
C ALA A 191 4.41 13.91 3.83
N MET A 192 4.63 12.59 3.81
CA MET A 192 5.95 12.02 3.47
C MET A 192 6.39 12.42 2.06
N THR A 193 7.60 12.91 1.88
CA THR A 193 8.12 13.28 0.55
C THR A 193 9.24 12.38 0.07
N ALA A 194 9.82 11.59 0.98
CA ALA A 194 10.99 10.77 0.74
C ALA A 194 10.87 9.39 1.40
N TYR A 195 11.46 8.39 0.75
CA TYR A 195 11.78 7.11 1.37
C TYR A 195 12.97 7.26 2.30
N ASP A 196 12.76 7.11 3.61
CA ASP A 196 13.80 7.33 4.62
C ASP A 196 13.67 6.32 5.78
N PRO A 197 14.07 5.05 5.58
CA PRO A 197 14.00 4.00 6.59
C PRO A 197 15.10 4.20 7.65
N ASP A 198 14.86 5.11 8.60
CA ASP A 198 15.70 5.26 9.79
C ASP A 198 15.68 4.01 10.71
N SER A 199 16.40 4.05 11.84
CA SER A 199 16.51 2.93 12.78
C SER A 199 15.21 2.50 13.46
N THR A 200 14.12 3.26 13.30
CA THR A 200 12.80 2.95 13.88
C THR A 200 11.88 2.23 12.89
N TRP A 201 12.32 2.02 11.65
CA TRP A 201 11.64 1.17 10.69
C TRP A 201 12.14 -0.28 10.82
N HIS A 202 11.23 -1.23 10.69
CA HIS A 202 11.54 -2.65 10.75
C HIS A 202 11.20 -3.32 9.43
N LYS A 203 11.93 -4.37 9.05
CA LYS A 203 11.60 -5.12 7.85
C LYS A 203 10.27 -5.86 8.08
N ALA A 204 9.32 -5.72 7.17
CA ALA A 204 8.08 -6.50 7.20
C ALA A 204 8.39 -7.97 6.86
N GLU A 205 7.85 -8.90 7.66
CA GLU A 205 8.00 -10.35 7.47
C GLU A 205 6.91 -10.95 6.58
#